data_AF-A0A947JS92-F1
#
_entry.id   AF-A0A947JS92-F1
#
_cell.length_a   1.000
_cell.length_b   1.000
_cell.length_c   1.000
_cell.angle_alpha   90.00
_cell.angle_beta   90.00
_cell.angle_gamma   90.00
#
_symmetry.space_group_name_H-M   'P 1'
#
loop_
_entity.id
_entity.type
_entity.pdbx_description
1 polymer ?
#
loop_
_entity_poly.entity_id
_entity_poly.type
_entity_poly.pdbx_seq_one_letter_code
_entity_poly.pdbx_strand_id
1 'polypeptide(L)' 'MAAPTVTMQQLIEAGAHFGHQTHRWNPRMKPYIFGARNGIHIIDLSQTVPLFARALDFVGQSARSGGKVL' A
#
# COMPACT_ATOMS: atom_id res chain seq x y z
N MET A 1 -10.46 -8.02 -19.69
CA MET A 1 -9.65 -6.82 -19.39
C MET A 1 -8.47 -7.24 -18.52
N ALA A 2 -7.25 -6.83 -18.85
CA ALA A 2 -6.10 -7.04 -17.96
C ALA A 2 -6.31 -6.22 -16.68
N ALA A 3 -5.92 -6.75 -15.53
CA ALA A 3 -5.97 -6.00 -14.28
C ALA A 3 -5.05 -4.76 -14.39
N PRO A 4 -5.44 -3.60 -13.82
CA PRO A 4 -4.60 -2.41 -13.88
C PRO A 4 -3.28 -2.64 -13.14
N THR A 5 -2.16 -2.34 -13.79
CA THR A 5 -0.84 -2.38 -13.18
C THR A 5 -0.60 -1.11 -12.37
N VAL A 6 -0.36 -1.25 -11.06
CA VAL A 6 -0.01 -0.12 -10.19
C VAL A 6 1.50 0.06 -10.15
N THR A 7 1.96 1.28 -10.45
CA THR A 7 3.38 1.64 -10.46
C THR A 7 3.76 2.46 -9.23
N MET A 8 5.06 2.45 -8.87
CA MET A 8 5.58 3.29 -7.78
C MET A 8 5.34 4.78 -8.03
N GLN A 9 5.52 5.25 -9.27
CA GLN A 9 5.30 6.66 -9.65
C GLN A 9 3.86 7.10 -9.37
N GLN A 10 2.86 6.29 -9.74
CA GLN A 10 1.45 6.58 -9.45
C GLN A 10 1.17 6.70 -7.94
N LEU A 11 1.79 5.83 -7.12
CA LEU A 11 1.66 5.90 -5.66
C LEU A 11 2.34 7.12 -5.04
N ILE A 12 3.43 7.61 -5.66
CA ILE A 12 4.09 8.85 -5.26
C ILE A 12 3.21 10.05 -5.60
N GLU A 13 2.72 10.14 -6.84
CA GLU A 13 1.85 11.23 -7.31
C GLU A 13 0.53 11.29 -6.52
N ALA A 14 -0.02 10.14 -6.15
CA ALA A 14 -1.21 10.05 -5.30
C ALA A 14 -0.95 10.40 -3.83
N GLY A 15 0.31 10.58 -3.41
CA GLY A 15 0.66 10.83 -2.00
C GLY A 15 0.49 9.63 -1.07
N ALA A 16 0.35 8.40 -1.61
CA ALA A 16 0.05 7.20 -0.84
C ALA A 16 1.20 6.72 0.08
N HIS A 17 2.39 7.31 -0.06
CA HIS A 17 3.56 7.02 0.76
C HIS A 17 3.58 7.80 2.10
N PHE A 18 2.71 8.80 2.28
CA PHE A 18 2.63 9.53 3.54
C PHE A 18 1.90 8.70 4.60
N GLY A 19 2.62 8.35 5.66
CA GLY A 19 2.08 7.68 6.83
C GLY A 19 1.61 8.67 7.91
N HIS A 20 1.49 8.16 9.13
CA HIS A 20 1.12 8.96 10.30
C HIS A 20 2.32 9.71 10.90
N GLN A 21 2.03 10.61 11.84
CA GLN A 21 3.05 11.29 12.65
C GLN A 21 3.88 10.28 13.48
N THR A 22 5.16 10.57 13.69
CA THR A 22 6.12 9.65 14.34
C THR A 22 5.79 9.29 15.79
N HIS A 23 4.91 10.02 16.45
CA HIS A 23 4.43 9.71 17.80
C HIS A 23 3.09 8.95 17.82
N ARG A 24 2.41 8.81 16.67
CA ARG A 24 1.15 8.06 16.53
C ARG A 24 1.32 6.94 15.50
N TRP A 25 2.12 5.95 15.84
CA TRP A 25 2.37 4.79 14.99
C TRP A 25 2.35 3.50 15.81
N ASN A 26 2.06 2.39 15.13
CA ASN A 26 2.15 1.06 15.72
C ASN A 26 3.56 0.49 15.46
N PRO A 27 4.32 0.07 16.49
CA PRO A 27 5.66 -0.51 16.31
C PRO A 27 5.73 -1.69 15.34
N ARG A 28 4.62 -2.43 15.17
CA ARG A 28 4.51 -3.53 14.19
C ARG A 28 4.61 -3.06 12.75
N MET A 29 4.46 -1.76 12.48
CA MET A 29 4.61 -1.17 11.14
C MET A 29 6.07 -0.92 10.77
N LYS A 30 7.03 -1.09 11.70
CA LYS A 30 8.46 -0.81 11.45
C LYS A 30 8.98 -1.45 10.16
N PRO A 31 8.65 -2.72 9.82
CA PRO A 31 9.14 -3.33 8.57
C PRO A 31 8.64 -2.64 7.30
N TYR A 32 7.51 -1.95 7.34
CA TYR A 32 6.88 -1.29 6.18
C TYR A 32 7.21 0.21 6.08
N ILE A 33 7.97 0.75 7.03
CA ILE A 33 8.38 2.16 7.07
C ILE A 33 9.75 2.28 6.42
N PHE A 34 9.84 3.09 5.37
CA PHE A 34 11.11 3.44 4.72
C PHE A 34 11.94 4.39 5.61
N GLY A 35 11.28 5.35 6.25
CA GLY A 35 11.94 6.33 7.11
C GLY A 35 10.95 7.34 7.67
N ALA A 36 11.46 8.47 8.17
CA ALA A 36 10.65 9.59 8.61
C ALA A 36 11.25 10.92 8.15
N ARG A 37 10.40 11.88 7.77
CA ARG A 37 10.80 13.23 7.39
C ARG A 37 9.78 14.22 7.94
N ASN A 38 10.25 15.31 8.54
CA ASN A 38 9.40 16.35 9.13
C ASN A 38 8.33 15.81 10.10
N GLY A 39 8.67 14.79 10.89
CA GLY A 39 7.77 14.18 11.86
C GLY A 39 6.69 13.26 11.27
N ILE A 40 6.74 12.92 9.99
CA ILE A 40 5.83 11.98 9.31
C ILE A 40 6.60 10.72 8.88
N HIS A 41 6.04 9.54 9.14
CA HIS A 41 6.57 8.28 8.60
C HIS A 41 6.32 8.19 7.10
N ILE A 42 7.32 7.72 6.35
CA ILE A 42 7.23 7.44 4.93
C ILE A 42 7.12 5.92 4.75
N ILE A 43 6.07 5.48 4.08
CA ILE A 43 5.81 4.07 3.78
C ILE A 43 6.70 3.62 2.63
N ASP A 44 7.26 2.42 2.74
CA ASP A 44 8.13 1.84 1.71
C ASP A 44 7.32 1.33 0.51
N LEU A 45 7.31 2.14 -0.56
CA LEU A 45 6.61 1.78 -1.79
C LEU A 45 7.23 0.60 -2.54
N SER A 46 8.51 0.27 -2.30
CA SER A 46 9.14 -0.90 -2.91
C SER A 46 8.50 -2.21 -2.42
N GLN A 47 8.00 -2.20 -1.18
CA GLN A 47 7.20 -3.28 -0.62
C GLN A 47 5.72 -3.16 -1.01
N THR A 48 5.18 -1.94 -1.04
CA THR A 48 3.76 -1.71 -1.38
C THR A 48 3.41 -2.22 -2.77
N VAL A 49 4.22 -1.95 -3.81
CA VAL A 49 3.90 -2.35 -5.19
C VAL A 49 3.65 -3.86 -5.35
N PRO A 50 4.57 -4.77 -4.96
CA PRO A 50 4.32 -6.20 -5.08
C PRO A 50 3.21 -6.71 -4.15
N LEU A 51 3.02 -6.11 -2.96
CA LEU A 51 1.91 -6.48 -2.07
C LEU A 51 0.55 -6.05 -2.62
N PHE A 52 0.50 -4.89 -3.28
CA PHE A 52 -0.69 -4.38 -3.95
C PHE A 52 -1.12 -5.32 -5.08
N ALA A 53 -0.17 -5.80 -5.89
CA ALA A 53 -0.45 -6.78 -6.94
C ALA A 53 -1.11 -8.05 -6.40
N ARG A 54 -0.58 -8.60 -5.29
CA ARG A 54 -1.18 -9.76 -4.62
C ARG A 54 -2.59 -9.48 -4.09
N ALA A 55 -2.81 -8.29 -3.53
CA ALA A 55 -4.13 -7.89 -3.05
C ALA A 55 -5.14 -7.76 -4.21
N LEU A 56 -4.73 -7.18 -5.36
CA LEU A 56 -5.55 -7.10 -6.56
C LEU A 56 -5.94 -8.48 -7.08
N ASP A 57 -5.00 -9.43 -7.10
CA ASP A 57 -5.28 -10.80 -7.51
C ASP A 57 -6.31 -11.46 -6.60
N PHE A 58 -6.13 -11.33 -5.27
CA PHE A 58 -7.04 -11.89 -4.28
C PHE A 58 -8.45 -11.30 -4.41
N VAL A 59 -8.58 -9.96 -4.42
CA VAL A 59 -9.87 -9.28 -4.54
C VAL A 59 -10.53 -9.61 -5.87
N GLY A 60 -9.75 -9.67 -6.96
CA GLY A 60 -10.22 -10.07 -8.27
C GLY A 60 -10.78 -11.48 -8.28
N GLN A 61 -10.13 -12.44 -7.61
CA GLN A 61 -10.65 -13.79 -7.44
C GLN A 61 -11.93 -13.82 -6.60
N SER A 62 -11.95 -13.14 -5.45
CA SER A 62 -13.13 -13.08 -4.58
C SER A 62 -14.34 -12.49 -5.30
N ALA A 63 -14.17 -11.43 -6.09
CA ALA A 63 -15.26 -10.84 -6.86
C ALA A 63 -15.76 -11.79 -7.97
N ARG A 64 -14.85 -12.47 -8.69
CA ARG A 64 -15.22 -13.44 -9.73
C ARG A 64 -15.96 -14.65 -9.18
N SER A 65 -15.68 -15.07 -7.95
CA SER A 65 -16.38 -16.16 -7.28
C SER A 65 -17.72 -15.74 -6.66
N GLY A 66 -18.19 -14.52 -6.90
CA GLY A 66 -19.42 -13.99 -6.29
C GLY A 66 -19.30 -13.67 -4.79
N GLY A 67 -18.07 -13.55 -4.28
CA GLY A 67 -17.79 -13.16 -2.91
C GLY A 67 -18.11 -11.69 -2.66
N LYS A 68 -18.51 -11.37 -1.42
CA LYS A 68 -18.80 -9.99 -0.98
C LYS A 68 -17.52 -9.31 -0.50
N VAL A 69 -17.27 -8.08 -0.97
CA VAL A 69 -16.20 -7.19 -0.50
C VAL A 69 -16.83 -6.07 0.33
N LEU A 70 -16.25 -5.74 1.49
CA LEU A 70 -16.74 -4.73 2.44
C LEU A 70 -15.76 -3.56 2.57
#